data_AF-A0A932DZC8-F1
#
_entry.id   AF-A0A932DZC8-F1
#
_cell.length_a   1.000
_cell.length_b   1.000
_cell.length_c   1.000
_cell.angle_alpha   90.00
_cell.angle_beta   90.00
_cell.angle_gamma   90.00
#
_symmetry.space_group_name_H-M   'P 1'
#
loop_
_entity.id
_entity.type
_entity.pdbx_description
1 polymer ?
#
loop_
_entity_poly.entity_id
_entity_poly.type
_entity_poly.pdbx_seq_one_letter_code
_entity_poly.pdbx_strand_id
1 'polypeptide(L)'
;MADIDTLRDQLIEELWLPIIKEAGTHFYNRRRNKQMKLFTLSNGVVFNELIRLEAENLIQRGSAVLWVSNMIKAVRAETESRGAVLSGSICDEAILGTASQVNHFFPCDILNLDFSSQDTNSNNSRVERELEKTEQFMSLQSRKRSSGFVLLHTTIINNEAINGNIVKNNSDAMHENGWGGLILGTFPQPVADNNQKHDFIKHILQSLCQKYKYRTLKIADAVKVINANQHLISIAGIFVR
;
A
#
# COMPACT_ATOMS: atom_id res chain seq x y z
N MET A 1 8.65 -20.19 15.24
CA MET A 1 8.74 -19.07 14.28
C MET A 1 7.33 -18.60 13.99
N ALA A 2 7.08 -17.29 13.99
CA ALA A 2 5.77 -16.76 13.60
C ALA A 2 5.65 -16.76 12.08
N ASP A 3 4.51 -17.21 11.58
CA ASP A 3 4.19 -17.19 10.15
C ASP A 3 3.81 -15.75 9.72
N ILE A 4 4.23 -15.33 8.51
CA ILE A 4 4.01 -13.97 8.00
C ILE A 4 2.51 -13.66 7.90
N ASP A 5 1.72 -14.64 7.46
CA ASP A 5 0.27 -14.48 7.34
C ASP A 5 -0.38 -14.26 8.72
N THR A 6 0.10 -14.93 9.76
CA THR A 6 -0.38 -14.74 11.15
C THR A 6 -0.04 -13.35 11.67
N LEU A 7 1.18 -12.87 11.43
CA LEU A 7 1.60 -11.53 11.84
C LEU A 7 0.81 -10.44 11.10
N ARG A 8 0.49 -10.66 9.83
CA ARG A 8 -0.38 -9.76 9.05
C ARG A 8 -1.78 -9.71 9.63
N ASP A 9 -2.36 -10.86 9.95
CA ASP A 9 -3.69 -10.94 10.55
C ASP A 9 -3.77 -10.19 11.89
N GLN A 10 -2.68 -10.17 12.68
CA GLN A 10 -2.57 -9.34 13.87
C GLN A 10 -2.49 -7.85 13.55
N LEU A 11 -1.70 -7.46 12.53
CA LEU A 11 -1.59 -6.06 12.10
C LEU A 11 -2.93 -5.50 11.59
N ILE A 12 -3.75 -6.32 10.94
CA ILE A 12 -5.10 -5.92 10.53
C ILE A 12 -5.92 -5.52 11.77
N GLU A 13 -5.93 -6.33 12.81
CA GLU A 13 -6.70 -6.08 14.03
C GLU A 13 -6.14 -4.92 14.86
N GLU A 14 -4.83 -4.91 15.08
CA GLU A 14 -4.18 -4.00 16.03
C GLU A 14 -3.88 -2.62 15.42
N LEU A 15 -3.71 -2.54 14.10
CA LEU A 15 -3.27 -1.32 13.41
C LEU A 15 -4.25 -0.86 12.33
N TRP A 16 -4.59 -1.70 11.34
CA TRP A 16 -5.30 -1.23 10.15
C TRP A 16 -6.78 -0.94 10.43
N LEU A 17 -7.49 -1.86 11.09
CA LEU A 17 -8.91 -1.69 11.42
C LEU A 17 -9.17 -0.43 12.26
N PRO A 18 -8.41 -0.15 13.33
CA PRO A 18 -8.54 1.13 14.05
C PRO A 18 -8.37 2.35 13.16
N ILE A 19 -7.35 2.38 12.30
CA ILE A 19 -7.07 3.50 11.40
C ILE A 19 -8.18 3.71 10.37
N ILE A 20 -8.70 2.63 9.78
CA ILE A 20 -9.78 2.73 8.80
C ILE A 20 -11.10 3.15 9.46
N LYS A 21 -11.42 2.61 10.64
CA LYS A 21 -12.61 3.02 11.41
C LYS A 21 -12.55 4.52 11.72
N GLU A 22 -11.39 5.01 12.14
CA GLU A 22 -11.16 6.45 12.37
C GLU A 22 -11.37 7.27 11.09
N ALA A 23 -10.79 6.86 9.97
CA ALA A 23 -11.05 7.51 8.67
C ALA A 23 -12.55 7.51 8.30
N GLY A 24 -13.25 6.40 8.56
CA GLY A 24 -14.70 6.29 8.45
C GLY A 24 -15.43 7.38 9.23
N THR A 25 -15.01 7.65 10.47
CA THR A 25 -15.61 8.73 11.28
C THR A 25 -15.24 10.14 10.80
N HIS A 26 -14.14 10.32 10.06
CA HIS A 26 -13.79 11.60 9.46
C HIS A 26 -14.57 11.90 8.18
N PHE A 27 -14.70 10.92 7.27
CA PHE A 27 -15.25 11.18 5.93
C PHE A 27 -16.68 10.67 5.73
N TYR A 28 -17.15 9.71 6.55
CA TYR A 28 -18.40 8.96 6.32
C TYR A 28 -19.43 9.07 7.46
N ASN A 29 -19.11 9.75 8.56
CA ASN A 29 -19.90 9.87 9.81
C ASN A 29 -21.38 10.29 9.64
N ARG A 30 -21.77 10.88 8.49
CA ARG A 30 -23.11 11.45 8.27
C ARG A 30 -23.91 10.78 7.15
N ARG A 31 -23.39 9.74 6.49
CA ARG A 31 -24.08 9.09 5.37
C ARG A 31 -24.23 7.62 5.68
N ARG A 32 -25.39 7.23 6.23
CA ARG A 32 -25.71 5.87 6.69
C ARG A 32 -25.41 4.73 5.70
N ASN A 33 -25.18 5.02 4.41
CA ASN A 33 -24.96 4.02 3.37
C ASN A 33 -23.72 4.25 2.50
N LYS A 34 -22.83 5.22 2.82
CA LYS A 34 -21.60 5.38 2.03
C LYS A 34 -20.50 4.51 2.63
N GLN A 35 -20.05 3.55 1.84
CA GLN A 35 -18.90 2.71 2.13
C GLN A 35 -17.68 3.19 1.35
N MET A 36 -16.51 2.83 1.84
CA MET A 36 -15.24 3.19 1.23
C MET A 36 -14.96 2.30 0.01
N LYS A 37 -14.38 2.90 -1.02
CA LYS A 37 -13.76 2.18 -2.14
C LYS A 37 -12.36 1.74 -1.76
N LEU A 38 -12.05 0.47 -1.97
CA LEU A 38 -10.76 -0.13 -1.65
C LEU A 38 -10.02 -0.51 -2.93
N PHE A 39 -8.76 -0.11 -3.02
CA PHE A 39 -7.80 -0.77 -3.89
C PHE A 39 -6.84 -1.55 -2.99
N THR A 40 -6.71 -2.86 -3.20
CA THR A 40 -5.80 -3.68 -2.40
C THR A 40 -4.98 -4.65 -3.25
N LEU A 41 -3.75 -4.90 -2.81
CA LEU A 41 -2.90 -5.97 -3.34
C LEU A 41 -3.12 -7.24 -2.52
N SER A 42 -3.54 -8.32 -3.16
CA SER A 42 -3.75 -9.61 -2.50
C SER A 42 -2.88 -10.71 -3.10
N ASN A 43 -2.15 -11.43 -2.24
CA ASN A 43 -1.41 -12.64 -2.62
C ASN A 43 -2.28 -13.91 -2.69
N GLY A 44 -3.61 -13.80 -2.60
CA GLY A 44 -4.52 -14.91 -2.82
C GLY A 44 -4.54 -16.00 -1.75
N VAL A 45 -3.83 -15.85 -0.63
CA VAL A 45 -3.99 -16.72 0.55
C VAL A 45 -5.06 -16.10 1.45
N VAL A 46 -6.29 -16.32 1.01
CA VAL A 46 -7.57 -15.90 1.59
C VAL A 46 -7.82 -14.40 1.64
N PHE A 47 -8.99 -14.03 1.16
CA PHE A 47 -9.64 -12.73 1.25
C PHE A 47 -9.89 -12.20 2.66
N ASN A 48 -9.10 -12.61 3.65
CA ASN A 48 -9.33 -12.34 5.06
C ASN A 48 -9.44 -10.84 5.34
N GLU A 49 -8.60 -10.00 4.72
CA GLU A 49 -8.76 -8.56 4.90
C GLU A 49 -10.10 -8.06 4.34
N LEU A 50 -10.50 -8.49 3.13
CA LEU A 50 -11.74 -8.02 2.51
C LEU A 50 -12.94 -8.49 3.33
N ILE A 51 -12.92 -9.74 3.78
CA ILE A 51 -13.95 -10.33 4.62
C ILE A 51 -14.04 -9.57 5.94
N ARG A 52 -12.90 -9.22 6.57
CA ARG A 52 -12.87 -8.44 7.82
C ARG A 52 -13.41 -7.02 7.61
N LEU A 53 -12.96 -6.33 6.57
CA LEU A 53 -13.43 -4.97 6.25
C LEU A 53 -14.92 -4.93 5.88
N GLU A 54 -15.41 -5.96 5.19
CA GLU A 54 -16.82 -6.15 4.85
C GLU A 54 -17.67 -6.46 6.10
N ALA A 55 -17.20 -7.36 6.97
CA ALA A 55 -17.87 -7.69 8.23
C ALA A 55 -18.03 -6.47 9.16
N GLU A 56 -17.08 -5.54 9.11
CA GLU A 56 -17.11 -4.26 9.81
C GLU A 56 -17.93 -3.18 9.09
N ASN A 57 -18.59 -3.53 7.98
CA ASN A 57 -19.39 -2.63 7.13
C ASN A 57 -18.62 -1.42 6.58
N LEU A 58 -17.29 -1.51 6.48
CA LEU A 58 -16.42 -0.41 6.03
C LEU A 58 -16.40 -0.30 4.50
N ILE A 59 -16.45 -1.45 3.81
CA ILE A 59 -16.44 -1.56 2.35
C ILE A 59 -17.60 -2.46 1.88
N GLN A 60 -17.94 -2.35 0.60
CA GLN A 60 -18.72 -3.36 -0.12
C GLN A 60 -17.76 -4.14 -1.02
N ARG A 61 -17.95 -5.46 -1.15
CA ARG A 61 -17.10 -6.27 -2.04
C ARG A 61 -17.09 -5.77 -3.49
N GLY A 62 -18.21 -5.26 -3.99
CA GLY A 62 -18.31 -4.65 -5.33
C GLY A 62 -17.61 -3.28 -5.48
N SER A 63 -17.17 -2.69 -4.36
CA SER A 63 -16.38 -1.45 -4.31
C SER A 63 -14.90 -1.71 -4.03
N ALA A 64 -14.47 -2.98 -4.10
CA ALA A 64 -13.08 -3.38 -3.96
C ALA A 64 -12.48 -3.75 -5.33
N VAL A 65 -11.26 -3.25 -5.56
CA VAL A 65 -10.38 -3.68 -6.64
C VAL A 65 -9.25 -4.48 -6.04
N LEU A 66 -9.04 -5.66 -6.60
CA LEU A 66 -8.07 -6.63 -6.14
C LEU A 66 -6.97 -6.76 -7.17
N TRP A 67 -5.75 -6.39 -6.81
CA TRP A 67 -4.58 -6.67 -7.64
C TRP A 67 -3.93 -7.97 -7.22
N VAL A 68 -3.84 -8.90 -8.17
CA VAL A 68 -3.25 -10.22 -7.97
C VAL A 68 -2.11 -10.42 -8.98
N SER A 69 -0.95 -10.87 -8.51
CA SER A 69 0.24 -11.03 -9.36
C SER A 69 0.22 -12.28 -10.25
N ASN A 70 -0.67 -13.25 -9.98
CA ASN A 70 -0.73 -14.54 -10.66
C ASN A 70 -2.14 -14.84 -11.20
N MET A 71 -2.21 -15.27 -12.46
CA MET A 71 -3.46 -15.62 -13.15
C MET A 71 -4.27 -16.73 -12.44
N ILE A 72 -3.61 -17.76 -11.89
CA ILE A 72 -4.31 -18.84 -11.13
C ILE A 72 -4.99 -18.26 -9.89
N LYS A 73 -4.29 -17.36 -9.19
CA LYS A 73 -4.83 -16.67 -8.02
C LYS A 73 -5.93 -15.68 -8.42
N ALA A 74 -5.82 -15.04 -9.59
CA ALA A 74 -6.85 -14.17 -10.13
C ALA A 74 -8.14 -14.93 -10.44
N VAL A 75 -8.07 -16.10 -11.08
CA VAL A 75 -9.25 -16.94 -11.37
C VAL A 75 -9.94 -17.37 -10.07
N ARG A 76 -9.18 -17.84 -9.08
CA ARG A 76 -9.74 -18.15 -7.75
C ARG A 76 -10.35 -16.91 -7.09
N ALA A 77 -9.73 -15.76 -7.29
CA ALA A 77 -10.23 -14.52 -6.75
C ALA A 77 -11.54 -14.07 -7.40
N GLU A 78 -11.70 -14.28 -8.70
CA GLU A 78 -12.93 -13.99 -9.44
C GLU A 78 -14.07 -14.94 -9.06
N THR A 79 -13.79 -16.20 -8.75
CA THR A 79 -14.83 -17.15 -8.32
C THR A 79 -15.31 -16.90 -6.89
N GLU A 80 -14.43 -16.40 -6.01
CA GLU A 80 -14.73 -16.15 -4.60
C GLU A 80 -15.17 -14.69 -4.32
N SER A 81 -14.91 -13.74 -5.24
CA SER A 81 -15.22 -12.32 -5.06
C SER A 81 -16.24 -11.77 -6.06
N ARG A 82 -17.04 -10.78 -5.61
CA ARG A 82 -17.91 -9.97 -6.48
C ARG A 82 -17.27 -8.62 -6.86
N GLY A 83 -15.97 -8.43 -6.58
CA GLY A 83 -15.22 -7.22 -6.87
C GLY A 83 -14.53 -7.29 -8.25
N ALA A 84 -13.83 -6.23 -8.63
CA ALA A 84 -13.00 -6.25 -9.84
C ALA A 84 -11.62 -6.86 -9.51
N VAL A 85 -11.22 -7.89 -10.26
CA VAL A 85 -9.91 -8.53 -10.12
C VAL A 85 -9.01 -8.10 -11.28
N LEU A 86 -7.81 -7.64 -10.97
CA LEU A 86 -6.79 -7.24 -11.93
C LEU A 86 -5.58 -8.16 -11.82
N SER A 87 -5.10 -8.69 -12.95
CA SER A 87 -3.92 -9.54 -13.02
C SER A 87 -2.75 -8.89 -13.75
N GLY A 88 -1.54 -9.01 -13.20
CA GLY A 88 -0.29 -8.72 -13.94
C GLY A 88 -0.24 -7.32 -14.60
N SER A 89 0.10 -7.29 -15.90
CA SER A 89 0.30 -6.08 -16.72
C SER A 89 -0.93 -5.18 -16.83
N ILE A 90 -2.14 -5.73 -16.64
CA ILE A 90 -3.39 -4.97 -16.69
C ILE A 90 -3.43 -3.93 -15.56
N CYS A 91 -2.83 -4.24 -14.41
CA CYS A 91 -2.69 -3.27 -13.31
C CYS A 91 -1.72 -2.14 -13.70
N ASP A 92 -0.59 -2.48 -14.33
CA ASP A 92 0.38 -1.48 -14.78
C ASP A 92 -0.24 -0.53 -15.82
N GLU A 93 -0.99 -1.06 -16.78
CA GLU A 93 -1.76 -0.27 -17.75
C GLU A 93 -2.86 0.58 -17.09
N ALA A 94 -3.54 0.03 -16.08
CA ALA A 94 -4.54 0.75 -15.31
C ALA A 94 -3.98 1.92 -14.50
N ILE A 95 -2.83 1.72 -13.86
CA ILE A 95 -2.10 2.75 -13.11
C ILE A 95 -1.61 3.86 -14.04
N LEU A 96 -1.16 3.49 -15.25
CA LEU A 96 -0.77 4.42 -16.31
C LEU A 96 -1.97 5.16 -16.93
N GLY A 97 -3.20 4.81 -16.54
CA GLY A 97 -4.42 5.47 -16.96
C GLY A 97 -4.88 5.12 -18.37
N THR A 98 -4.31 4.07 -18.98
CA THR A 98 -4.65 3.63 -20.34
C THR A 98 -5.81 2.64 -20.36
N ALA A 99 -6.07 1.92 -19.25
CA ALA A 99 -7.19 0.99 -19.15
C ALA A 99 -8.51 1.66 -18.69
N SER A 100 -9.59 1.47 -19.45
CA SER A 100 -10.92 2.02 -19.14
C SER A 100 -11.59 1.35 -17.93
N GLN A 101 -11.32 0.07 -17.68
CA GLN A 101 -11.97 -0.73 -16.64
C GLN A 101 -11.70 -0.22 -15.22
N VAL A 102 -10.50 0.28 -14.92
CA VAL A 102 -10.10 0.63 -13.55
C VAL A 102 -10.37 2.10 -13.22
N ASN A 103 -10.46 2.96 -14.24
CA ASN A 103 -10.78 4.38 -14.10
C ASN A 103 -12.06 4.64 -13.30
N HIS A 104 -13.03 3.71 -13.30
CA HIS A 104 -14.28 3.82 -12.54
C HIS A 104 -14.11 3.64 -11.02
N PHE A 105 -13.10 2.87 -10.61
CA PHE A 105 -12.82 2.57 -9.21
C PHE A 105 -11.90 3.60 -8.56
N PHE A 106 -11.27 4.46 -9.37
CA PHE A 106 -10.55 5.64 -8.90
C PHE A 106 -11.44 6.90 -8.92
N PRO A 107 -11.20 7.86 -8.01
CA PRO A 107 -10.34 7.75 -6.84
C PRO A 107 -10.88 6.74 -5.82
N CYS A 108 -9.98 6.10 -5.06
CA CYS A 108 -10.35 5.19 -3.98
C CYS A 108 -10.06 5.83 -2.62
N ASP A 109 -10.80 5.37 -1.61
CA ASP A 109 -10.75 5.91 -0.25
C ASP A 109 -9.70 5.18 0.59
N ILE A 110 -9.42 3.93 0.27
CA ILE A 110 -8.36 3.12 0.88
C ILE A 110 -7.47 2.54 -0.22
N LEU A 111 -6.15 2.67 -0.07
CA LEU A 111 -5.15 1.97 -0.86
C LEU A 111 -4.33 1.12 0.09
N ASN A 112 -4.50 -0.18 -0.04
CA ASN A 112 -3.74 -1.17 0.70
C ASN A 112 -2.66 -1.78 -0.19
N LEU A 113 -1.42 -1.50 0.14
CA LEU A 113 -0.24 -2.01 -0.52
C LEU A 113 0.46 -2.98 0.44
N ASP A 114 0.01 -4.24 0.44
CA ASP A 114 0.62 -5.31 1.23
C ASP A 114 1.59 -6.14 0.38
N PHE A 115 2.85 -5.71 0.34
CA PHE A 115 3.88 -6.38 -0.47
C PHE A 115 4.61 -7.51 0.25
N SER A 116 4.44 -7.66 1.57
CA SER A 116 4.98 -8.80 2.34
C SER A 116 4.57 -10.16 1.74
N SER A 117 3.47 -10.11 1.02
CA SER A 117 2.70 -11.18 0.40
C SER A 117 3.26 -11.61 -0.98
N GLN A 118 4.16 -10.81 -1.59
CA GLN A 118 4.84 -11.12 -2.85
C GLN A 118 6.22 -11.72 -2.57
N ASP A 119 6.36 -13.00 -2.93
CA ASP A 119 7.52 -13.91 -2.88
C ASP A 119 8.79 -13.37 -2.18
N THR A 120 9.18 -13.99 -1.06
CA THR A 120 10.43 -13.71 -0.33
C THR A 120 11.70 -13.96 -1.16
N ASN A 121 11.56 -14.57 -2.34
CA ASN A 121 12.63 -14.81 -3.30
C ASN A 121 12.83 -13.68 -4.33
N SER A 122 12.14 -12.54 -4.19
CA SER A 122 12.12 -11.49 -5.20
C SER A 122 13.35 -10.56 -5.16
N ASN A 123 14.16 -10.68 -6.23
CA ASN A 123 15.05 -9.73 -6.92
C ASN A 123 15.56 -8.45 -6.21
N ASN A 124 16.82 -8.10 -6.53
CA ASN A 124 17.39 -6.76 -6.35
C ASN A 124 16.40 -5.66 -6.80
N SER A 125 16.35 -4.55 -6.04
CA SER A 125 15.53 -3.36 -6.28
C SER A 125 14.02 -3.46 -5.98
N ARG A 126 13.64 -4.27 -4.98
CA ARG A 126 12.25 -4.42 -4.53
C ARG A 126 11.65 -3.13 -3.98
N VAL A 127 12.37 -2.44 -3.09
CA VAL A 127 11.91 -1.18 -2.48
C VAL A 127 11.63 -0.14 -3.56
N GLU A 128 12.50 -0.01 -4.55
CA GLU A 128 12.38 0.92 -5.66
C GLU A 128 11.09 0.72 -6.46
N ARG A 129 10.76 -0.54 -6.77
CA ARG A 129 9.51 -0.90 -7.48
C ARG A 129 8.27 -0.61 -6.62
N GLU A 130 8.33 -0.93 -5.32
CA GLU A 130 7.23 -0.67 -4.38
C GLU A 130 6.93 0.83 -4.27
N LEU A 131 7.99 1.63 -4.18
CA LEU A 131 7.88 3.07 -4.18
C LEU A 131 7.28 3.55 -5.50
N GLU A 132 7.82 3.12 -6.65
CA GLU A 132 7.35 3.54 -7.97
C GLU A 132 5.84 3.33 -8.10
N LYS A 133 5.34 2.13 -7.74
CA LYS A 133 3.91 1.84 -7.80
C LYS A 133 3.12 2.75 -6.87
N THR A 134 3.56 2.92 -5.62
CA THR A 134 2.93 3.83 -4.66
C THR A 134 2.80 5.23 -5.23
N GLU A 135 3.87 5.75 -5.83
CA GLU A 135 3.89 7.07 -6.45
C GLU A 135 2.89 7.18 -7.60
N GLN A 136 2.88 6.21 -8.52
CA GLN A 136 1.97 6.21 -9.66
C GLN A 136 0.50 6.21 -9.21
N PHE A 137 0.16 5.43 -8.17
CA PHE A 137 -1.17 5.46 -7.53
C PHE A 137 -1.52 6.84 -6.96
N MET A 138 -0.60 7.43 -6.18
CA MET A 138 -0.82 8.75 -5.58
C MET A 138 -0.96 9.85 -6.65
N SER A 139 -0.20 9.76 -7.74
CA SER A 139 -0.30 10.64 -8.90
C SER A 139 -1.68 10.54 -9.57
N LEU A 140 -2.18 9.33 -9.78
CA LEU A 140 -3.49 9.10 -10.39
C LEU A 140 -4.64 9.59 -9.51
N GLN A 141 -4.62 9.24 -8.22
CA GLN A 141 -5.53 9.76 -7.19
C GLN A 141 -5.55 11.30 -7.18
N SER A 142 -4.35 11.90 -7.25
CA SER A 142 -4.16 13.34 -7.28
C SER A 142 -4.81 13.99 -8.51
N ARG A 143 -4.60 13.43 -9.72
CA ARG A 143 -5.19 13.93 -10.97
C ARG A 143 -6.72 13.87 -10.95
N LYS A 144 -7.29 12.83 -10.33
CA LYS A 144 -8.75 12.63 -10.19
C LYS A 144 -9.38 13.39 -9.03
N ARG A 145 -8.60 14.18 -8.28
CA ARG A 145 -9.05 15.05 -7.17
C ARG A 145 -9.78 14.31 -6.05
N SER A 146 -9.22 13.20 -5.56
CA SER A 146 -9.73 12.54 -4.34
C SER A 146 -9.70 13.49 -3.14
N SER A 147 -10.81 13.55 -2.37
CA SER A 147 -10.99 14.45 -1.22
C SER A 147 -10.57 13.84 0.13
N GLY A 148 -10.29 12.54 0.19
CA GLY A 148 -9.90 11.85 1.42
C GLY A 148 -9.42 10.43 1.11
N PHE A 149 -8.39 9.97 1.82
CA PHE A 149 -7.67 8.76 1.46
C PHE A 149 -6.92 8.14 2.65
N VAL A 150 -6.88 6.81 2.72
CA VAL A 150 -6.11 6.04 3.70
C VAL A 150 -5.07 5.19 2.97
N LEU A 151 -3.80 5.33 3.36
CA LEU A 151 -2.71 4.51 2.87
C LEU A 151 -2.35 3.46 3.91
N LEU A 152 -2.44 2.19 3.53
CA LEU A 152 -1.93 1.07 4.30
C LEU A 152 -0.76 0.47 3.52
N HIS A 153 0.37 0.26 4.18
CA HIS A 153 1.59 -0.23 3.56
C HIS A 153 2.28 -1.24 4.46
N THR A 154 2.64 -2.41 3.93
CA THR A 154 3.34 -3.46 4.69
C THR A 154 4.46 -4.08 3.88
N THR A 155 5.64 -4.16 4.50
CA THR A 155 6.86 -4.66 3.85
C THR A 155 7.71 -5.49 4.82
N ILE A 156 8.44 -6.47 4.27
CA ILE A 156 9.39 -7.30 5.02
C ILE A 156 10.77 -6.68 4.85
N ILE A 157 11.41 -6.32 5.95
CA ILE A 157 12.80 -5.90 5.97
C ILE A 157 13.70 -7.02 6.49
N ASN A 158 14.89 -7.14 5.90
CA ASN A 158 15.95 -8.02 6.37
C ASN A 158 17.08 -7.20 7.03
N ASN A 159 18.18 -7.85 7.43
CA ASN A 159 19.33 -7.17 8.03
C ASN A 159 20.24 -6.44 7.02
N GLU A 160 19.98 -6.48 5.71
CA GLU A 160 20.82 -5.83 4.70
C GLU A 160 20.66 -4.31 4.72
N ALA A 161 21.78 -3.58 4.65
CA ALA A 161 21.73 -2.11 4.68
C ALA A 161 21.05 -1.55 3.43
N ILE A 162 20.19 -0.54 3.61
CA ILE A 162 19.57 0.20 2.50
C ILE A 162 20.43 1.41 2.19
N ASN A 163 20.74 1.61 0.91
CA ASN A 163 21.38 2.82 0.43
C ASN A 163 20.35 3.69 -0.30
N GLY A 164 19.86 4.72 0.39
CA GLY A 164 18.84 5.63 -0.13
C GLY A 164 19.24 6.37 -1.41
N ASN A 165 20.54 6.60 -1.64
CA ASN A 165 21.01 7.19 -2.89
C ASN A 165 20.92 6.19 -4.05
N ILE A 166 21.19 4.90 -3.80
CA ILE A 166 21.00 3.84 -4.79
C ILE A 166 19.50 3.69 -5.10
N VAL A 167 18.65 3.63 -4.06
CA VAL A 167 17.19 3.59 -4.22
C VAL A 167 16.76 4.77 -5.09
N LYS A 168 17.13 6.00 -4.73
CA LYS A 168 16.81 7.20 -5.52
C LYS A 168 17.29 7.13 -6.96
N ASN A 169 18.55 6.76 -7.20
CA ASN A 169 19.13 6.75 -8.55
C ASN A 169 18.50 5.66 -9.44
N ASN A 170 18.27 4.48 -8.89
CA ASN A 170 17.59 3.38 -9.57
C ASN A 170 16.14 3.78 -9.90
N SER A 171 15.45 4.32 -8.90
CA SER A 171 14.11 4.87 -9.04
C SER A 171 14.07 5.99 -10.09
N ASP A 172 15.04 6.92 -10.11
CA ASP A 172 15.15 7.95 -11.15
C ASP A 172 15.35 7.35 -12.55
N ALA A 173 16.15 6.30 -12.68
CA ALA A 173 16.37 5.62 -13.96
C ALA A 173 15.11 4.92 -14.51
N MET A 174 14.15 4.57 -13.65
CA MET A 174 12.86 3.98 -14.05
C MET A 174 11.85 5.03 -14.56
N HIS A 175 12.12 6.33 -14.39
CA HIS A 175 11.25 7.42 -14.83
C HIS A 175 11.96 8.38 -15.77
N GLU A 176 11.36 8.70 -16.93
CA GLU A 176 11.90 9.72 -17.85
C GLU A 176 12.09 11.11 -17.21
N ASN A 177 11.40 11.41 -16.11
CA ASN A 177 11.45 12.71 -15.43
C ASN A 177 11.97 12.66 -13.98
N GLY A 178 12.47 11.51 -13.53
CA GLY A 178 12.93 11.29 -12.15
C GLY A 178 11.87 11.50 -11.06
N TRP A 179 12.30 11.36 -9.81
CA TRP A 179 11.51 11.46 -8.58
C TRP A 179 11.44 12.89 -8.05
N GLY A 180 11.02 13.84 -8.90
CA GLY A 180 10.96 15.25 -8.52
C GLY A 180 10.21 15.47 -7.20
N GLY A 181 10.86 16.03 -6.18
CA GLY A 181 10.24 16.37 -4.88
C GLY A 181 10.35 15.31 -3.78
N LEU A 182 10.99 14.15 -4.00
CA LEU A 182 11.22 13.16 -2.94
C LEU A 182 12.58 13.43 -2.26
N ILE A 183 12.54 13.82 -0.98
CA ILE A 183 13.71 14.32 -0.25
C ILE A 183 14.42 13.16 0.47
N LEU A 184 15.06 12.26 -0.28
CA LEU A 184 15.76 11.11 0.32
C LEU A 184 17.21 11.42 0.73
N GLY A 185 17.84 12.40 0.08
CA GLY A 185 19.23 12.77 0.33
C GLY A 185 19.50 13.40 1.70
N THR A 186 18.45 13.75 2.46
CA THR A 186 18.58 14.31 3.82
C THR A 186 18.53 13.24 4.92
N PHE A 187 18.20 12.00 4.59
CA PHE A 187 18.13 10.91 5.57
C PHE A 187 19.54 10.30 5.78
N PRO A 188 19.98 10.02 7.03
CA PRO A 188 21.30 9.44 7.29
C PRO A 188 21.58 8.17 6.47
N GLN A 189 22.79 8.05 5.91
CA GLN A 189 23.19 6.91 5.06
C GLN A 189 24.52 6.31 5.54
N PRO A 190 24.73 4.98 5.42
CA PRO A 190 23.75 3.96 5.01
C PRO A 190 22.70 3.69 6.09
N VAL A 191 21.53 3.21 5.69
CA VAL A 191 20.43 2.82 6.59
C VAL A 191 20.66 1.36 7.00
N ALA A 192 21.36 1.15 8.12
CA ALA A 192 21.94 -0.15 8.46
C ALA A 192 21.03 -0.99 9.36
N ASP A 193 20.48 -0.40 10.42
CA ASP A 193 19.67 -1.13 11.40
C ASP A 193 18.16 -1.05 11.10
N ASN A 194 17.39 -1.93 11.74
CA ASN A 194 15.96 -2.07 11.47
C ASN A 194 15.12 -0.87 11.91
N ASN A 195 15.57 -0.09 12.91
CA ASN A 195 14.89 1.14 13.32
C ASN A 195 15.12 2.24 12.28
N GLN A 196 16.36 2.37 11.78
CA GLN A 196 16.66 3.28 10.68
C GLN A 196 15.88 2.93 9.41
N LYS A 197 15.74 1.64 9.09
CA LYS A 197 14.93 1.18 7.94
C LYS A 197 13.46 1.53 8.10
N HIS A 198 12.93 1.36 9.30
CA HIS A 198 11.58 1.76 9.64
C HIS A 198 11.36 3.26 9.41
N ASP A 199 12.23 4.10 9.99
CA ASP A 199 12.16 5.54 9.86
C ASP A 199 12.35 6.00 8.40
N PHE A 200 13.21 5.31 7.65
CA PHE A 200 13.42 5.57 6.22
C PHE A 200 12.14 5.35 5.40
N ILE A 201 11.44 4.22 5.60
CA ILE A 201 10.17 3.93 4.91
C ILE A 201 9.12 4.99 5.28
N LYS A 202 8.99 5.33 6.56
CA LYS A 202 8.05 6.35 7.03
C LYS A 202 8.33 7.72 6.40
N HIS A 203 9.61 8.09 6.30
CA HIS A 203 10.05 9.33 5.66
C HIS A 203 9.72 9.36 4.17
N ILE A 204 9.90 8.25 3.45
CA ILE A 204 9.52 8.14 2.04
C ILE A 204 8.00 8.37 1.85
N LEU A 205 7.17 7.67 2.62
CA LEU A 205 5.71 7.77 2.51
C LEU A 205 5.21 9.19 2.82
N GLN A 206 5.77 9.83 3.84
CA GLN A 206 5.45 11.22 4.17
C GLN A 206 5.87 12.18 3.05
N SER A 207 7.07 12.00 2.49
CA SER A 207 7.57 12.80 1.37
C SER A 207 6.66 12.67 0.14
N LEU A 208 6.19 11.46 -0.17
CA LEU A 208 5.24 11.20 -1.24
C LEU A 208 3.90 11.92 -1.01
N CYS A 209 3.35 11.82 0.20
CA CYS A 209 2.11 12.50 0.54
C CYS A 209 2.24 14.03 0.40
N GLN A 210 3.34 14.60 0.87
CA GLN A 210 3.62 16.03 0.74
C GLN A 210 3.75 16.45 -0.74
N LYS A 211 4.47 15.70 -1.57
CA LYS A 211 4.63 15.94 -3.00
C LYS A 211 3.27 16.08 -3.71
N TYR A 212 2.31 15.21 -3.38
CA TYR A 212 0.97 15.24 -3.95
C TYR A 212 -0.03 16.11 -3.18
N LYS A 213 0.46 16.98 -2.29
CA LYS A 213 -0.34 17.94 -1.51
C LYS A 213 -1.39 17.28 -0.62
N TYR A 214 -1.12 16.08 -0.14
CA TYR A 214 -1.90 15.49 0.94
C TYR A 214 -1.41 16.05 2.28
N ARG A 215 -2.35 16.49 3.11
CA ARG A 215 -2.15 16.76 4.53
C ARG A 215 -2.26 15.45 5.30
N THR A 216 -1.27 15.18 6.12
CA THR A 216 -1.30 14.09 7.11
C THR A 216 -2.29 14.42 8.23
N LEU A 217 -3.26 13.55 8.48
CA LEU A 217 -4.08 13.60 9.68
C LEU A 217 -3.51 12.70 10.78
N LYS A 218 -3.12 11.47 10.42
CA LYS A 218 -2.58 10.50 11.36
C LYS A 218 -1.65 9.52 10.65
N ILE A 219 -0.61 9.09 11.32
CA ILE A 219 0.24 7.95 10.92
C ILE A 219 0.44 7.10 12.15
N ALA A 220 0.24 5.80 11.99
CA ALA A 220 0.58 4.78 12.96
C ALA A 220 1.43 3.71 12.28
N ASP A 221 2.29 3.08 13.06
CA ASP A 221 3.22 2.07 12.58
C ASP A 221 3.35 0.95 13.60
N ALA A 222 3.73 -0.23 13.11
CA ALA A 222 3.98 -1.40 13.93
C ALA A 222 5.07 -2.26 13.29
N VAL A 223 5.88 -2.88 14.15
CA VAL A 223 6.94 -3.81 13.75
C VAL A 223 6.66 -5.16 14.39
N LYS A 224 6.62 -6.22 13.59
CA LYS A 224 6.51 -7.61 14.06
C LYS A 224 7.78 -8.36 13.70
N VAL A 225 8.36 -9.06 14.67
CA VAL A 225 9.59 -9.85 14.46
C VAL A 225 9.22 -11.20 13.83
N ILE A 226 9.75 -11.48 12.63
CA ILE A 226 9.57 -12.78 11.96
C ILE A 226 10.64 -13.76 12.49
N ASN A 227 11.91 -13.33 12.45
CA ASN A 227 13.06 -14.03 13.00
C ASN A 227 14.20 -13.03 13.30
N ALA A 228 15.35 -13.52 13.77
CA ALA A 228 16.51 -12.70 14.15
C ALA A 228 17.03 -11.77 13.04
N ASN A 229 16.72 -12.07 11.77
CA ASN A 229 17.22 -11.35 10.60
C ASN A 229 16.12 -10.68 9.77
N GLN A 230 14.85 -10.83 10.14
CA GLN A 230 13.72 -10.32 9.35
C GLN A 230 12.61 -9.78 10.24
N HIS A 231 12.17 -8.56 9.92
CA HIS A 231 11.03 -7.91 10.57
C HIS A 231 9.96 -7.56 9.52
N LEU A 232 8.71 -7.66 9.92
CA LEU A 232 7.57 -7.14 9.18
C LEU A 232 7.28 -5.73 9.68
N ILE A 233 7.37 -4.75 8.80
CA ILE A 233 7.03 -3.35 9.07
C ILE A 233 5.69 -3.04 8.42
N SER A 234 4.79 -2.44 9.20
CA SER A 234 3.51 -1.97 8.71
C SER A 234 3.30 -0.51 9.09
N ILE A 235 2.86 0.29 8.13
CA ILE A 235 2.57 1.72 8.29
C ILE A 235 1.17 1.96 7.74
N ALA A 236 0.33 2.59 8.57
CA ALA A 236 -1.03 2.96 8.23
C ALA A 236 -1.20 4.47 8.47
N GLY A 237 -1.69 5.20 7.47
CA GLY A 237 -1.85 6.65 7.57
C GLY A 237 -3.12 7.16 6.92
N ILE A 238 -3.70 8.19 7.54
CA ILE A 238 -4.84 8.95 7.03
C ILE A 238 -4.31 10.23 6.40
N PHE A 239 -4.58 10.40 5.11
CA PHE A 239 -4.07 11.49 4.29
C PHE A 239 -5.22 12.16 3.52
N VAL A 240 -5.28 13.49 3.55
CA VAL A 240 -6.39 14.26 2.97
C VAL A 240 -5.91 15.36 2.07
N ARG A 241 -6.73 15.79 1.11
CA ARG A 241 -6.44 16.96 0.27
C ARG A 241 -7.36 18.12 0.62
#